data_AF-A0A8T4YIN9-F1
#
_entry.id   AF-A0A8T4YIN9-F1
#
_cell.length_a   1.000
_cell.length_b   1.000
_cell.length_c   1.000
_cell.angle_alpha   90.00
_cell.angle_beta   90.00
_cell.angle_gamma   90.00
#
_symmetry.space_group_name_H-M   'P 1'
#
loop_
_entity.id
_entity.type
_entity.pdbx_description
1 polymer ?
#
loop_
_entity_poly.entity_id
_entity_poly.type
_entity_poly.pdbx_seq_one_letter_code
_entity_poly.pdbx_strand_id
1 'polypeptide(L)'
;MRQARKEGGNPREAAKLFPQSEANYRYMWNLALRKSNNGSRDPKTKIREHHVHVLRKWFRTRLAVAIPVDIVESLMGHEGYLTEVYRRYSEEDLAKFYKQGEHQLLIFTEAGEVSKLKEEVEERNKQLQQIINTLVVENTELKSRINLIVSENEELKRRTRKVEEKIEELIKTLSP
;
A
#
# COMPACT_ATOMS: atom_id res chain seq x y z
N MET A 1 -43.19 36.68 24.28
CA MET A 1 -43.95 35.65 23.54
C MET A 1 -43.31 35.45 22.17
N ARG A 2 -42.34 34.52 22.04
CA ARG A 2 -41.80 34.14 20.73
C ARG A 2 -42.85 33.29 20.02
N GLN A 3 -43.40 33.77 18.91
CA GLN A 3 -44.33 33.00 18.09
C GLN A 3 -43.66 31.70 17.66
N ALA A 4 -44.30 30.58 18.00
CA ALA A 4 -43.94 29.26 17.53
C ALA A 4 -43.99 29.26 15.99
N ARG A 5 -42.84 29.03 15.36
CA ARG A 5 -42.73 28.83 13.92
C ARG A 5 -43.47 27.52 13.63
N LYS A 6 -44.56 27.59 12.86
CA LYS A 6 -45.34 26.41 12.43
C LYS A 6 -44.39 25.37 11.84
N GLU A 7 -44.30 24.22 12.50
CA GLU A 7 -43.66 23.00 11.99
C GLU A 7 -44.54 22.43 10.87
N GLY A 8 -44.40 23.01 9.69
CA GLY A 8 -44.90 22.47 8.43
C GLY A 8 -43.72 22.06 7.54
N GLY A 9 -42.71 21.41 8.11
CA GLY A 9 -41.55 20.95 7.37
C GLY A 9 -41.92 19.74 6.50
N ASN A 10 -41.64 19.81 5.20
CA ASN A 10 -41.80 18.68 4.30
C ASN A 10 -41.03 17.46 4.87
N PRO A 11 -41.63 16.27 5.00
CA PRO A 11 -40.95 15.09 5.56
C PRO A 11 -39.61 14.77 4.86
N ARG A 12 -39.49 15.15 3.59
CA ARG A 12 -38.25 15.02 2.79
C ARG A 12 -37.12 15.96 3.23
N GLU A 13 -37.42 17.06 3.92
CA GLU A 13 -36.40 17.98 4.46
C GLU A 13 -35.85 17.51 5.80
N ALA A 14 -36.67 16.84 6.62
CA ALA A 14 -36.24 16.23 7.88
C ALA A 14 -35.31 15.02 7.68
N ALA A 15 -35.39 14.34 6.53
CA ALA A 15 -34.57 13.17 6.19
C ALA A 15 -33.23 13.49 5.49
N LYS A 16 -32.88 14.77 5.31
CA LYS A 16 -31.60 15.14 4.66
C LYS A 16 -30.44 14.95 5.64
N LEU A 17 -29.39 14.27 5.20
CA LEU A 17 -28.13 14.13 5.97
C LEU A 17 -27.59 15.50 6.40
N PHE A 18 -27.75 16.51 5.53
CA PHE A 18 -27.46 17.90 5.84
C PHE A 18 -28.66 18.79 5.46
N PRO A 19 -29.36 19.38 6.44
CA PRO A 19 -30.53 20.21 6.19
C PRO A 19 -30.15 21.64 5.82
N GLN A 20 -29.34 21.82 4.78
CA GLN A 20 -28.86 23.14 4.32
C GLN A 20 -29.24 23.38 2.86
N SER A 21 -29.50 24.66 2.54
CA SER A 21 -29.74 25.08 1.16
C SER A 21 -28.42 25.21 0.39
N GLU A 22 -28.48 25.15 -0.94
CA GLU A 22 -27.31 25.37 -1.80
C GLU A 22 -26.67 26.75 -1.56
N ALA A 23 -27.49 27.77 -1.30
CA ALA A 23 -27.02 29.12 -0.98
C ALA A 23 -26.16 29.13 0.30
N ASN A 24 -26.58 28.39 1.34
CA ASN A 24 -25.82 28.25 2.57
C ASN A 24 -24.49 27.52 2.33
N TYR A 25 -24.48 26.44 1.54
CA TYR A 25 -23.24 25.75 1.16
C TYR A 25 -22.26 26.66 0.43
N ARG A 26 -22.75 27.41 -0.56
CA ARG A 26 -21.93 28.38 -1.29
C ARG A 26 -21.39 29.44 -0.34
N TYR A 27 -22.20 29.98 0.57
CA TYR A 27 -21.76 30.95 1.57
C TYR A 27 -20.67 30.38 2.48
N MET A 28 -20.89 29.18 3.04
CA MET A 28 -19.92 28.49 3.91
C MET A 28 -18.60 28.24 3.19
N TRP A 29 -18.64 27.76 1.94
CA TRP A 29 -17.46 27.55 1.11
C TRP A 29 -16.66 28.85 0.90
N ASN A 30 -17.34 29.94 0.54
CA ASN A 30 -16.69 31.23 0.34
C ASN A 30 -16.11 31.80 1.64
N LEU A 31 -16.78 31.57 2.76
CA LEU A 31 -16.29 31.94 4.08
C LEU A 31 -15.02 31.17 4.44
N ALA A 32 -14.98 29.87 4.16
CA ALA A 32 -13.80 29.03 4.36
C ALA A 32 -12.61 29.53 3.53
N LEU A 33 -12.82 29.77 2.23
CA LEU A 33 -11.79 30.32 1.34
C LEU A 33 -11.25 31.68 1.82
N ARG A 34 -12.14 32.56 2.29
CA ARG A 34 -11.72 33.86 2.85
C ARG A 34 -10.86 33.68 4.10
N LYS A 35 -11.26 32.78 5.00
CA LYS A 35 -10.50 32.50 6.23
C LYS A 35 -9.16 31.82 5.97
N SER A 36 -9.05 31.02 4.92
CA SER A 36 -7.81 30.35 4.51
C SER A 36 -6.92 31.18 3.58
N ASN A 37 -7.27 32.45 3.34
CA ASN A 37 -6.59 33.33 2.39
C ASN A 37 -6.57 32.85 0.92
N ASN A 38 -7.49 31.98 0.52
CA ASN A 38 -7.65 31.44 -0.85
C ASN A 38 -8.93 31.96 -1.54
N GLY A 39 -9.46 33.11 -1.09
CA GLY A 39 -10.70 33.71 -1.58
C GLY A 39 -10.55 34.58 -2.83
N SER A 40 -9.53 34.33 -3.66
CA SER A 40 -9.19 35.12 -4.84
C SER A 40 -10.23 35.00 -5.97
N ARG A 41 -10.21 36.00 -6.85
CA ARG A 41 -11.02 36.07 -8.06
C ARG A 41 -10.12 36.41 -9.22
N ASP A 42 -10.42 35.82 -10.37
CA ASP A 42 -9.76 36.14 -11.62
C ASP A 42 -9.94 37.65 -11.91
N PRO A 43 -8.83 38.40 -12.10
CA PRO A 43 -8.87 39.83 -12.37
C PRO A 43 -9.69 40.21 -13.61
N LYS A 44 -9.74 39.33 -14.62
CA LYS A 44 -10.41 39.57 -15.91
C LYS A 44 -11.89 39.20 -15.85
N THR A 45 -12.21 37.98 -15.44
CA THR A 45 -13.61 37.48 -15.46
C THR A 45 -14.39 37.78 -14.18
N LYS A 46 -13.71 38.20 -13.10
CA LYS A 46 -14.26 38.39 -11.74
C LYS A 46 -14.91 37.14 -11.13
N ILE A 47 -14.71 35.97 -11.76
CA ILE A 47 -15.15 34.67 -11.27
C ILE A 47 -14.21 34.22 -10.15
N ARG A 48 -14.74 33.48 -9.16
CA ARG A 48 -13.92 32.89 -8.10
C ARG A 48 -13.03 31.79 -8.66
N GLU A 49 -11.75 31.86 -8.34
CA GLU A 49 -10.76 30.87 -8.75
C GLU A 49 -11.08 29.51 -8.12
N HIS A 50 -11.46 29.50 -6.85
CA HIS A 50 -11.87 28.30 -6.13
C HIS A 50 -13.37 28.26 -5.90
N HIS A 51 -14.02 27.23 -6.42
CA HIS A 51 -15.44 26.93 -6.22
C HIS A 51 -15.63 25.41 -6.13
N VAL A 52 -16.79 24.95 -5.68
CA VAL A 52 -17.03 23.52 -5.40
C VAL A 52 -16.74 22.62 -6.62
N HIS A 53 -17.03 23.09 -7.84
CA HIS A 53 -16.72 22.34 -9.05
C HIS A 53 -15.21 22.17 -9.31
N VAL A 54 -14.35 23.06 -8.79
CA VAL A 54 -12.88 22.89 -8.85
C VAL A 54 -12.43 21.69 -8.01
N LEU A 55 -13.07 21.45 -6.86
CA LEU A 55 -12.80 20.25 -6.06
C LEU A 55 -13.15 18.98 -6.84
N ARG A 56 -14.30 19.00 -7.53
CA ARG A 56 -14.74 17.91 -8.40
C ARG A 56 -13.73 17.65 -9.53
N LYS A 57 -13.22 18.71 -10.17
CA LYS A 57 -12.13 18.59 -11.17
C LYS A 57 -10.85 18.02 -10.57
N TRP A 58 -10.44 18.53 -9.41
CA TRP A 58 -9.24 18.07 -8.71
C TRP A 58 -9.34 16.59 -8.35
N PHE A 59 -10.48 16.15 -7.82
CA PHE A 59 -10.76 14.74 -7.52
C PHE A 59 -10.59 13.87 -8.76
N ARG A 60 -11.21 14.27 -9.89
CA ARG A 60 -11.07 13.57 -11.18
C ARG A 60 -9.61 13.45 -11.59
N THR A 61 -8.90 14.57 -11.60
CA THR A 61 -7.51 14.64 -12.07
C THR A 61 -6.58 13.81 -11.20
N ARG A 62 -6.77 13.80 -9.88
CA ARG A 62 -5.90 13.05 -8.95
C ARG A 62 -6.15 11.56 -9.00
N LEU A 63 -7.41 11.12 -8.94
CA LEU A 63 -7.73 9.70 -8.97
C LEU A 63 -7.43 9.05 -10.32
N ALA A 64 -7.57 9.78 -11.43
CA ALA A 64 -7.28 9.27 -12.77
C ALA A 64 -5.79 8.87 -12.97
N VAL A 65 -4.89 9.25 -12.06
CA VAL A 65 -3.50 8.79 -12.06
C VAL A 65 -3.38 7.34 -11.60
N ALA A 66 -4.23 6.93 -10.65
CA ALA A 66 -4.13 5.62 -10.01
C ALA A 66 -5.19 4.63 -10.49
N ILE A 67 -6.35 5.11 -10.97
CA ILE A 67 -7.46 4.26 -11.42
C ILE A 67 -8.05 4.70 -12.77
N PRO A 68 -8.71 3.79 -13.51
CA PRO A 68 -9.33 4.09 -14.80
C PRO A 68 -10.34 5.25 -14.75
N VAL A 69 -10.30 6.12 -15.76
CA VAL A 69 -11.08 7.37 -15.82
C VAL A 69 -12.59 7.11 -15.80
N ASP A 70 -13.06 6.04 -16.44
CA ASP A 70 -14.46 5.59 -16.43
C ASP A 70 -14.96 5.28 -15.02
N ILE A 71 -14.14 4.66 -14.19
CA ILE A 71 -14.46 4.38 -12.78
C ILE A 71 -14.50 5.69 -11.98
N VAL A 72 -13.56 6.60 -12.23
CA VAL A 72 -13.54 7.93 -11.58
C VAL A 72 -14.79 8.73 -11.93
N GLU A 73 -15.18 8.75 -13.21
CA GLU A 73 -16.40 9.41 -13.67
C GLU A 73 -17.66 8.80 -13.05
N SER A 74 -17.68 7.47 -12.89
CA SER A 74 -18.74 6.74 -12.21
C SER A 74 -18.83 7.10 -10.73
N LEU A 75 -17.70 7.15 -10.00
CA LEU A 75 -17.62 7.59 -8.60
C LEU A 75 -18.12 9.03 -8.42
N MET A 76 -17.90 9.87 -9.43
CA MET A 76 -18.37 11.26 -9.42
C MET A 76 -19.84 11.38 -9.80
N GLY A 77 -20.49 10.33 -10.31
CA GLY A 77 -21.84 10.41 -10.86
C GLY A 77 -21.91 11.29 -12.11
N HIS A 78 -20.88 11.28 -12.96
CA HIS A 78 -20.93 11.94 -14.27
C HIS A 78 -21.68 11.05 -15.28
N GLU A 79 -22.92 11.41 -15.59
CA GLU A 79 -23.77 10.63 -16.51
C GLU A 79 -23.48 10.88 -18.00
N GLY A 80 -22.82 11.99 -18.34
CA GLY A 80 -22.73 12.47 -19.73
C GLY A 80 -21.59 11.93 -20.59
N TYR A 81 -20.57 11.29 -20.01
CA TYR A 81 -19.38 10.83 -20.74
C TYR A 81 -19.30 9.31 -20.95
N LEU A 82 -20.15 8.51 -20.30
CA LEU A 82 -20.07 7.05 -20.33
C LEU A 82 -21.27 6.44 -21.05
N THR A 83 -20.99 5.69 -22.12
CA THR A 83 -21.90 4.70 -22.69
C THR A 83 -22.31 3.70 -21.61
N GLU A 84 -23.62 3.39 -21.53
CA GLU A 84 -24.25 2.50 -20.53
C GLU A 84 -23.54 1.15 -20.30
N VAL A 85 -22.71 0.71 -21.24
CA VAL A 85 -21.94 -0.55 -21.22
C VAL A 85 -20.94 -0.63 -20.05
N TYR A 86 -20.41 0.50 -19.57
CA TYR A 86 -19.42 0.53 -18.47
C TYR A 86 -20.03 0.64 -17.05
N ARG A 87 -21.36 0.73 -16.93
CA ARG A 87 -22.07 0.83 -15.62
C ARG A 87 -22.13 -0.50 -14.85
N ARG A 88 -21.37 -1.52 -15.25
CA ARG A 88 -21.45 -2.87 -14.65
C ARG A 88 -20.56 -3.07 -13.43
N TYR A 89 -19.94 -2.02 -12.90
CA TYR A 89 -19.22 -2.13 -11.63
C TYR A 89 -20.21 -2.16 -10.47
N SER A 90 -20.09 -3.18 -9.62
CA SER A 90 -20.82 -3.20 -8.36
C SER A 90 -20.32 -2.10 -7.42
N GLU A 91 -21.10 -1.73 -6.41
CA GLU A 91 -20.65 -0.79 -5.38
C GLU A 91 -19.37 -1.30 -4.68
N GLU A 92 -19.24 -2.62 -4.51
CA GLU A 92 -18.05 -3.24 -3.93
C GLU A 92 -16.81 -3.04 -4.81
N ASP A 93 -16.98 -3.15 -6.13
CA ASP A 93 -15.88 -2.93 -7.07
C ASP A 93 -15.45 -1.46 -7.07
N LEU A 94 -16.41 -0.54 -7.11
CA LEU A 94 -16.14 0.90 -6.98
C LEU A 94 -15.41 1.23 -5.68
N ALA A 95 -15.78 0.59 -4.57
CA ALA A 95 -15.11 0.76 -3.29
C ALA A 95 -13.66 0.23 -3.30
N LYS A 96 -13.40 -0.90 -3.95
CA LYS A 96 -12.04 -1.44 -4.12
C LYS A 96 -11.17 -0.48 -4.93
N PHE A 97 -11.68 0.01 -6.06
CA PHE A 97 -10.95 0.98 -6.88
C PHE A 97 -10.71 2.30 -6.15
N TYR A 98 -11.71 2.80 -5.42
CA TYR A 98 -11.53 4.00 -4.60
C TYR A 98 -10.37 3.82 -3.60
N LYS A 99 -10.32 2.69 -2.87
CA LYS A 99 -9.23 2.39 -1.92
C LYS A 99 -7.85 2.29 -2.58
N GLN A 100 -7.78 1.76 -3.81
CA GLN A 100 -6.52 1.72 -4.56
C GLN A 100 -5.98 3.13 -4.84
N GLY A 101 -6.84 4.07 -5.23
CA GLY A 101 -6.45 5.44 -5.56
C GLY A 101 -6.54 6.45 -4.41
N GLU A 102 -7.05 6.07 -3.24
CA GLU A 102 -7.31 6.94 -2.09
C GLU A 102 -6.09 7.77 -1.69
N HIS A 103 -4.90 7.16 -1.74
CA HIS A 103 -3.63 7.79 -1.39
C HIS A 103 -3.33 9.05 -2.23
N GLN A 104 -3.89 9.18 -3.44
CA GLN A 104 -3.74 10.37 -4.30
C GLN A 104 -4.59 11.56 -3.84
N LEU A 105 -5.61 11.32 -3.01
CA LEU A 105 -6.52 12.35 -2.48
C LEU A 105 -6.07 12.91 -1.14
N LEU A 106 -5.08 12.29 -0.50
CA LEU A 106 -4.63 12.69 0.82
C LEU A 106 -3.57 13.79 0.70
N ILE A 107 -3.76 14.88 1.46
CA ILE A 107 -2.89 16.07 1.41
C ILE A 107 -1.81 16.03 2.50
N PHE A 108 -2.11 15.41 3.64
CA PHE A 108 -1.25 15.41 4.84
C PHE A 108 -0.64 14.07 5.19
N THR A 109 -0.86 13.05 4.38
CA THR A 109 -0.17 11.78 4.57
C THR A 109 1.10 11.78 3.75
N GLU A 110 2.16 11.25 4.35
CA GLU A 110 3.40 10.75 3.74
C GLU A 110 3.10 9.64 2.69
N ALA A 111 1.97 9.66 1.98
CA ALA A 111 1.49 8.61 1.08
C ALA A 111 2.46 8.31 -0.05
N GLY A 112 3.20 9.32 -0.51
CA GLY A 112 4.29 9.12 -1.48
C GLY A 112 5.51 8.41 -0.90
N GLU A 113 5.83 8.63 0.38
CA GLU A 113 6.91 7.92 1.08
C GLU A 113 6.47 6.51 1.45
N VAL A 114 5.25 6.33 1.95
CA VAL A 114 4.70 5.02 2.33
C VAL A 114 4.59 4.09 1.12
N SER A 115 4.21 4.58 -0.07
CA SER A 115 4.15 3.74 -1.27
C SER A 115 5.54 3.30 -1.73
N LYS A 116 6.52 4.21 -1.74
CA LYS A 116 7.92 3.89 -2.07
C LYS A 116 8.55 2.95 -1.04
N LEU A 117 8.26 3.18 0.24
CA LEU A 117 8.68 2.30 1.34
C LEU A 117 8.09 0.91 1.18
N LYS A 118 6.84 0.77 0.76
CA LYS A 118 6.23 -0.54 0.49
C LYS A 118 6.93 -1.28 -0.65
N GLU A 119 7.16 -0.62 -1.78
CA GLU A 119 7.90 -1.21 -2.91
C GLU A 119 9.32 -1.64 -2.49
N GLU A 120 10.03 -0.77 -1.76
CA GLU A 120 11.39 -1.07 -1.30
C GLU A 120 11.43 -2.22 -0.28
N VAL A 121 10.41 -2.32 0.59
CA VAL A 121 10.24 -3.44 1.53
C VAL A 121 9.93 -4.74 0.80
N GLU A 122 9.06 -4.73 -0.21
CA GLU A 122 8.75 -5.91 -1.02
C GLU A 122 9.99 -6.40 -1.80
N GLU A 123 10.74 -5.49 -2.42
CA GLU A 123 11.98 -5.80 -3.13
C GLU A 123 13.03 -6.39 -2.17
N ARG A 124 13.23 -5.76 -1.00
CA ARG A 124 14.15 -6.28 0.03
C ARG A 124 13.73 -7.64 0.56
N ASN A 125 12.44 -7.85 0.80
CA ASN A 125 11.94 -9.16 1.25
C ASN A 125 12.19 -10.25 0.21
N LYS A 126 12.01 -9.94 -1.09
CA LYS A 126 12.31 -10.88 -2.17
C LYS A 126 13.81 -11.22 -2.23
N GLN A 127 14.68 -10.22 -2.10
CA GLN A 127 16.13 -10.42 -2.04
C GLN A 127 16.55 -11.24 -0.82
N LEU A 128 16.00 -10.93 0.36
CA LEU A 128 16.26 -11.69 1.59
C LEU A 128 15.81 -13.14 1.44
N GLN A 129 14.65 -13.40 0.82
CA GLN A 129 14.17 -14.75 0.59
C GLN A 129 15.11 -15.54 -0.32
N GLN A 130 15.66 -14.91 -1.37
CA GLN A 130 16.65 -15.52 -2.25
C GLN A 130 17.93 -15.85 -1.49
N ILE A 131 18.47 -14.91 -0.70
CA ILE A 131 19.68 -15.11 0.09
C ILE A 131 19.49 -16.24 1.12
N ILE A 132 18.36 -16.25 1.83
CA ILE A 132 18.02 -17.31 2.80
C ILE A 132 18.01 -18.67 2.10
N ASN A 133 17.37 -18.79 0.94
CA ASN A 133 17.31 -20.06 0.21
C ASN A 133 18.72 -20.53 -0.19
N THR A 134 19.57 -19.63 -0.69
CA THR A 134 20.96 -19.96 -1.03
C THR A 134 21.76 -20.41 0.20
N LEU A 135 21.68 -19.66 1.30
CA LEU A 135 22.39 -20.00 2.55
C LEU A 135 21.92 -21.33 3.13
N VAL A 136 20.62 -21.65 3.03
CA VAL A 136 20.08 -22.94 3.47
C VAL A 136 20.69 -24.08 2.65
N VAL A 137 20.77 -23.94 1.32
CA VAL A 137 21.40 -24.95 0.44
C VAL A 137 22.88 -25.12 0.81
N GLU A 138 23.65 -24.05 0.92
CA GLU A 138 25.07 -24.11 1.30
C GLU A 138 25.27 -24.78 2.66
N ASN A 139 24.44 -24.46 3.65
CA ASN A 139 24.53 -25.04 4.99
C ASN A 139 24.24 -26.55 4.98
N THR A 140 23.27 -27.00 4.18
CA THR A 140 23.01 -28.44 4.00
C THR A 140 24.17 -29.16 3.32
N GLU A 141 24.81 -28.53 2.34
CA GLU A 141 25.94 -29.12 1.63
C GLU A 141 27.19 -29.19 2.52
N LEU A 142 27.47 -28.13 3.29
CA LEU A 142 28.55 -28.10 4.26
C LEU A 142 28.37 -29.15 5.35
N LYS A 143 27.16 -29.32 5.88
CA LYS A 143 26.86 -30.40 6.85
C LYS A 143 27.14 -31.78 6.27
N SER A 144 26.76 -32.02 5.01
CA SER A 144 27.06 -33.28 4.33
C SER A 144 28.57 -33.51 4.18
N ARG A 145 29.33 -32.49 3.79
CA ARG A 145 30.80 -32.56 3.70
C ARG A 145 31.46 -32.81 5.06
N ILE A 146 31.00 -32.14 6.11
CA ILE A 146 31.49 -32.36 7.48
C ILE A 146 31.26 -33.81 7.90
N ASN A 147 30.07 -34.36 7.66
CA ASN A 147 29.76 -35.75 8.01
C ASN A 147 30.68 -36.74 7.28
N LEU A 148 30.98 -36.48 6.00
CA LEU A 148 31.90 -37.29 5.22
C LEU A 148 33.32 -37.25 5.81
N ILE A 149 33.86 -36.05 6.06
CA ILE A 149 35.20 -35.87 6.63
C ILE A 149 35.31 -36.51 8.02
N VAL A 150 34.25 -36.44 8.83
CA VAL A 150 34.21 -37.11 10.14
C VAL A 150 34.29 -38.62 9.97
N SER A 151 33.56 -39.20 9.01
CA SER A 151 33.61 -40.64 8.75
C SER A 151 34.99 -41.11 8.27
N GLU A 152 35.63 -40.35 7.37
CA GLU A 152 36.97 -40.63 6.85
C GLU A 152 38.03 -40.53 7.95
N ASN A 153 37.93 -39.52 8.82
CA ASN A 153 38.82 -39.37 9.97
C ASN A 153 38.73 -40.55 10.94
N GLU A 154 37.52 -41.03 11.22
CA GLU A 154 37.34 -42.20 12.09
C GLU A 154 37.88 -43.49 11.46
N GLU A 155 37.86 -43.60 10.14
CA GLU A 155 38.51 -44.72 9.45
C GLU A 155 40.04 -44.60 9.48
N LEU A 156 40.58 -43.40 9.23
CA LEU A 156 42.01 -43.13 9.30
C LEU A 156 42.56 -43.41 10.69
N LYS A 157 41.92 -42.91 11.76
CA LYS A 157 42.31 -43.22 13.15
C LYS A 157 42.36 -44.72 13.41
N ARG A 158 41.38 -45.49 12.92
CA ARG A 158 41.36 -46.95 13.04
C ARG A 158 42.53 -47.61 12.30
N ARG A 159 42.90 -47.12 11.12
CA ARG A 159 44.06 -47.62 10.36
C ARG A 159 45.37 -47.26 11.06
N THR A 160 45.53 -46.04 11.54
CA THR A 160 46.73 -45.59 12.28
C THR A 160 46.95 -46.46 13.51
N ARG A 161 45.91 -46.72 14.30
CA ARG A 161 46.00 -47.56 15.50
C ARG A 161 46.48 -48.98 15.19
N LYS A 162 45.98 -49.60 14.12
CA LYS A 162 46.44 -50.93 13.67
C LYS A 162 47.90 -50.94 13.23
N VAL A 163 48.38 -49.84 12.65
CA VAL A 163 49.78 -49.71 12.24
C VAL A 163 50.66 -49.53 13.49
N GLU A 164 50.24 -48.70 14.45
CA GLU A 164 50.93 -48.53 15.73
C GLU A 164 51.05 -49.85 16.49
N GLU A 165 49.98 -50.62 16.60
CA GLU A 165 49.97 -51.96 17.23
C GLU A 165 50.98 -52.91 16.55
N LYS A 166 51.03 -52.95 15.22
CA LYS A 166 51.99 -53.77 14.47
C LYS A 166 53.43 -53.32 14.66
N ILE A 167 53.67 -52.01 14.77
CA ILE A 167 55.01 -51.46 15.05
C ILE A 167 55.45 -51.88 16.45
N GLU A 168 54.57 -51.80 17.45
CA GLU A 168 54.87 -52.28 18.81
C GLU A 168 55.20 -53.77 18.87
N GLU A 169 54.45 -54.61 18.15
CA GLU A 169 54.76 -56.04 18.02
C GLU A 169 56.13 -56.27 17.40
N LEU A 170 56.46 -55.55 16.32
CA LEU A 170 57.76 -55.62 15.65
C LEU A 170 58.91 -55.21 16.58
N ILE A 171 58.74 -54.11 17.33
CA ILE A 171 59.72 -53.63 18.30
C ILE A 171 59.95 -54.70 19.39
N LYS A 172 58.89 -55.32 19.91
CA LYS A 172 59.01 -56.42 20.89
C LYS A 172 59.78 -57.64 20.34
N THR A 173 59.58 -57.97 19.06
CA THR A 173 60.32 -59.10 18.44
C THR A 173 61.79 -58.79 18.14
N LEU A 174 62.17 -57.51 18.06
CA LEU A 174 63.53 -57.05 17.74
C LEU A 174 64.35 -56.62 18.97
N SER A 175 63.75 -56.60 20.17
CA SER A 175 64.44 -56.39 21.45
C SER A 175 64.65 -57.74 22.15
N PRO A 176 65.83 -58.39 22.00
CA PRO A 176 66.21 -59.58 22.77
C PRO A 176 66.50 -59.29 24.24
#